data_AF-A0A1N6PNY4-F1
#
_entry.id   AF-A0A1N6PNY4-F1
#
_cell.length_a   1.000
_cell.length_b   1.000
_cell.length_c   1.000
_cell.angle_alpha   90.00
_cell.angle_beta   90.00
_cell.angle_gamma   90.00
#
_symmetry.space_group_name_H-M   'P 1'
#
loop_
_entity.id
_entity.type
_entity.pdbx_description
1 polymer ?
#
loop_
_entity_poly.entity_id
_entity_poly.type
_entity_poly.pdbx_seq_one_letter_code
_entity_poly.pdbx_strand_id
1 'polypeptide(L)'
;MPDAEYPFAFTTHRLHFHYGGGAMTRQSPLLERETPLALLFMHPDDGVALGLNERQAVRVRSRRGRLETRVHLTDDVPPGTLAMPYHFREAPCNQLTNPAQDPISRMPELKACAVAVEPLAPGVTPRTTERHGRR
;
A
#
# COMPACT_ATOMS: atom_id res chain seq x y z
N MET A 1 12.78 -10.14 -3.95
CA MET A 1 12.15 -10.52 -5.23
C MET A 1 10.93 -11.39 -4.94
N PRO A 2 9.93 -11.41 -5.84
CA PRO A 2 8.77 -12.27 -5.72
C PRO A 2 9.15 -13.75 -5.65
N ASP A 3 8.38 -14.52 -4.89
CA ASP A 3 8.51 -15.97 -4.77
C ASP A 3 7.13 -16.61 -4.54
N ALA A 4 7.10 -17.91 -4.28
CA ALA A 4 5.84 -18.64 -4.08
C ALA A 4 5.03 -18.13 -2.87
N GLU A 5 5.68 -17.56 -1.84
CA GLU A 5 4.98 -17.05 -0.66
C GLU A 5 4.51 -15.60 -0.83
N TYR A 6 5.28 -14.81 -1.60
CA TYR A 6 5.05 -13.39 -1.89
C TYR A 6 5.09 -13.15 -3.41
N PRO A 7 4.01 -13.49 -4.14
CA PRO A 7 4.03 -13.56 -5.59
C PRO A 7 3.98 -12.21 -6.30
N PHE A 8 3.56 -11.14 -5.63
CA PHE A 8 3.39 -9.83 -6.25
C PHE A 8 4.63 -8.95 -6.09
N ALA A 9 5.01 -8.27 -7.18
CA ALA A 9 5.90 -7.12 -7.09
C ALA A 9 5.15 -5.94 -6.45
N PHE A 10 5.82 -5.20 -5.59
CA PHE A 10 5.25 -4.07 -4.89
C PHE A 10 6.14 -2.84 -5.02
N THR A 11 5.52 -1.73 -5.41
CA THR A 11 6.17 -0.43 -5.46
C THR A 11 5.36 0.64 -4.71
N THR A 12 6.04 1.72 -4.38
CA THR A 12 5.40 2.89 -3.76
C THR A 12 5.25 4.00 -4.78
N HIS A 13 4.20 4.82 -4.67
CA HIS A 13 4.04 5.99 -5.55
C HIS A 13 3.59 7.23 -4.76
N ARG A 14 3.39 8.32 -5.48
CA ARG A 14 2.86 9.58 -4.97
C ARG A 14 1.49 9.85 -5.57
N LEU A 15 0.69 10.64 -4.87
CA LEU A 15 -0.56 11.18 -5.37
C LEU A 15 -0.41 12.66 -5.63
N HIS A 16 -1.15 13.16 -6.61
CA HIS A 16 -1.08 14.57 -7.01
C HIS A 16 -1.40 15.53 -5.86
N PHE A 17 -2.43 15.21 -5.06
CA PHE A 17 -2.93 16.07 -3.98
C PHE A 17 -2.16 15.96 -2.65
N HIS A 18 -1.13 15.11 -2.57
CA HIS A 18 -0.41 14.86 -1.33
C HIS A 18 1.10 15.00 -1.46
N TYR A 19 1.71 15.58 -0.42
CA TYR A 19 3.14 15.85 -0.38
C TYR A 19 3.82 15.22 0.83
N GLY A 20 5.03 14.71 0.63
CA GLY A 20 5.82 14.07 1.68
C GLY A 20 5.05 12.93 2.35
N GLY A 21 5.15 12.78 3.68
CA GLY A 21 4.34 11.82 4.45
C GLY A 21 2.90 12.27 4.71
N GLY A 22 2.39 13.28 4.02
CA GLY A 22 1.03 13.80 4.19
C GLY A 22 0.83 14.75 5.38
N ALA A 23 1.87 15.02 6.18
CA ALA A 23 1.75 15.78 7.43
C ALA A 23 1.12 17.18 7.29
N MET A 24 1.32 17.85 6.14
CA MET A 24 0.71 19.15 5.85
C MET A 24 -0.53 19.01 4.97
N THR A 25 -0.41 18.34 3.82
CA THR A 25 -1.48 18.30 2.80
C THR A 25 -2.74 17.59 3.29
N ARG A 26 -2.60 16.60 4.17
CA ARG A 26 -3.75 15.90 4.77
C ARG A 26 -4.44 16.65 5.91
N GLN A 27 -3.90 17.80 6.30
CA GLN A 27 -4.59 18.73 7.20
C GLN A 27 -5.43 19.77 6.45
N SER A 28 -5.29 19.84 5.12
CA SER A 28 -6.14 20.68 4.27
C SER A 28 -7.40 19.90 3.88
N PRO A 29 -8.60 20.34 4.29
CA PRO A 29 -9.85 19.64 3.96
C PRO A 29 -10.06 19.52 2.45
N LEU A 30 -9.64 20.52 1.67
CA LEU A 30 -9.76 20.51 0.22
C LEU A 30 -8.90 19.42 -0.42
N LEU A 31 -7.64 19.26 0.03
CA LEU A 31 -6.74 18.25 -0.54
C LEU A 31 -7.08 16.84 -0.04
N GLU A 32 -7.46 16.71 1.23
CA GLU A 32 -7.87 15.44 1.83
C GLU A 32 -9.13 14.87 1.15
N ARG A 33 -10.07 15.74 0.79
CA ARG A 33 -11.29 15.33 0.07
C ARG A 33 -11.00 14.61 -1.25
N GLU A 34 -9.98 15.04 -1.99
CA GLU A 34 -9.66 14.48 -3.31
C GLU A 34 -9.06 13.07 -3.24
N THR A 35 -8.34 12.73 -2.17
CA THR A 35 -7.84 11.35 -1.98
C THR A 35 -7.76 10.96 -0.50
N PRO A 36 -8.91 10.68 0.14
CA PRO A 36 -8.98 10.51 1.59
C PRO A 36 -8.47 9.16 2.09
N LEU A 37 -8.32 8.18 1.20
CA LEU A 37 -8.01 6.80 1.56
C LEU A 37 -6.69 6.35 0.94
N ALA A 38 -5.91 5.64 1.74
CA ALA A 38 -4.83 4.80 1.24
C ALA A 38 -5.44 3.61 0.50
N LEU A 39 -5.11 3.43 -0.77
CA LEU A 39 -5.60 2.33 -1.60
C LEU A 39 -4.44 1.53 -2.18
N LEU A 40 -4.65 0.24 -2.32
CA LEU A 40 -3.76 -0.66 -3.04
C LEU A 40 -4.20 -0.73 -4.51
N PHE A 41 -3.40 -0.19 -5.41
CA PHE A 41 -3.62 -0.24 -6.85
C PHE A 41 -3.25 -1.65 -7.33
N MET A 42 -4.17 -2.30 -8.05
CA MET A 42 -4.05 -3.67 -8.51
C MET A 42 -4.69 -3.81 -9.89
N HIS A 43 -4.09 -4.60 -10.77
CA HIS A 43 -4.69 -4.88 -12.07
C HIS A 43 -5.99 -5.68 -11.91
N PRO A 44 -7.06 -5.41 -12.70
CA PRO A 44 -8.32 -6.16 -12.60
C PRO A 44 -8.17 -7.68 -12.70
N ASP A 45 -7.28 -8.17 -13.57
CA ASP A 45 -7.02 -9.62 -13.73
C ASP A 45 -6.50 -10.27 -12.43
N ASP A 46 -5.61 -9.59 -11.71
CA ASP A 46 -5.11 -10.07 -10.42
C ASP A 46 -6.23 -10.05 -9.37
N GLY A 47 -7.09 -9.02 -9.42
CA GLY A 47 -8.28 -8.92 -8.59
C GLY A 47 -9.22 -10.10 -8.82
N VAL A 48 -9.51 -10.44 -10.07
CA VAL A 48 -10.33 -11.59 -10.46
C VAL A 48 -9.70 -12.90 -9.98
N ALA A 49 -8.40 -13.09 -10.19
CA ALA A 49 -7.68 -14.28 -9.74
C ALA A 49 -7.74 -14.48 -8.21
N LEU A 50 -7.81 -13.38 -7.45
CA LEU A 50 -7.95 -13.37 -5.99
C LEU A 50 -9.40 -13.32 -5.50
N GLY A 51 -10.40 -13.25 -6.39
CA GLY A 51 -11.81 -13.11 -6.04
C GLY A 51 -12.14 -11.78 -5.33
N LEU A 52 -11.40 -10.71 -5.66
CA LEU A 52 -11.55 -9.38 -5.08
C LEU A 52 -12.49 -8.51 -5.92
N ASN A 53 -13.34 -7.74 -5.22
CA ASN A 53 -14.14 -6.68 -5.82
C ASN A 53 -13.52 -5.29 -5.54
N GLU A 54 -13.91 -4.30 -6.34
CA GLU A 54 -13.50 -2.90 -6.15
C GLU A 54 -13.78 -2.42 -4.71
N ARG A 55 -12.81 -1.76 -4.09
CA ARG A 55 -12.85 -1.29 -2.68
C ARG A 55 -13.02 -2.37 -1.61
N GLN A 56 -12.88 -3.65 -1.95
CA GLN A 56 -12.84 -4.71 -0.95
C GLN A 56 -11.63 -4.55 -0.04
N ALA A 57 -11.82 -4.81 1.26
CA ALA A 57 -10.75 -4.76 2.23
C ALA A 57 -9.80 -5.94 2.04
N VAL A 58 -8.51 -5.65 2.12
CA VAL A 58 -7.44 -6.63 1.92
C VAL A 58 -6.37 -6.44 2.97
N ARG A 59 -5.71 -7.55 3.32
CA ARG A 59 -4.46 -7.53 4.06
C ARG A 59 -3.31 -7.71 3.08
N VAL A 60 -2.35 -6.80 3.15
CA VAL A 60 -1.11 -6.88 2.37
C VAL A 60 0.01 -7.24 3.32
N ARG A 61 0.77 -8.29 3.00
CA ARG A 61 1.91 -8.75 3.82
C ARG A 61 3.17 -8.84 2.98
N SER A 62 4.28 -8.51 3.62
CA SER A 62 5.65 -8.69 3.13
C SER A 62 6.44 -9.48 4.17
N ARG A 63 7.72 -9.76 3.88
CA ARG A 63 8.64 -10.33 4.88
C ARG A 63 8.89 -9.38 6.07
N ARG A 64 8.72 -8.07 5.90
CA ARG A 64 8.98 -7.07 6.94
C ARG A 64 7.78 -6.83 7.85
N GLY A 65 6.58 -6.92 7.30
CA GLY A 65 5.38 -6.49 8.02
C GLY A 65 4.13 -6.63 7.17
N ARG A 66 3.02 -6.18 7.73
CA ARG A 66 1.69 -6.25 7.12
C ARG A 66 0.89 -5.00 7.44
N LEU A 67 -0.07 -4.68 6.57
CA LEU A 67 -1.08 -3.66 6.81
C LEU A 67 -2.41 -4.09 6.20
N GLU A 68 -3.48 -3.39 6.54
CA GLU A 68 -4.78 -3.57 5.91
C GLU A 68 -5.17 -2.28 5.18
N THR A 69 -5.79 -2.44 4.02
CA THR A 69 -6.22 -1.33 3.15
C THR A 69 -7.39 -1.81 2.28
N ARG A 70 -7.81 -1.01 1.30
CA ARG A 70 -8.78 -1.41 0.29
C ARG A 70 -8.11 -1.46 -1.07
N VAL A 71 -8.53 -2.42 -1.89
CA VAL A 71 -8.06 -2.50 -3.28
C VAL A 71 -8.73 -1.43 -4.14
N HIS A 72 -7.99 -0.93 -5.11
CA HIS A 72 -8.47 -0.16 -6.23
C HIS A 72 -8.02 -0.87 -7.51
N LEU A 73 -8.99 -1.44 -8.23
CA LEU A 73 -8.78 -2.17 -9.46
C LEU A 73 -8.65 -1.18 -10.62
N THR A 74 -7.49 -1.15 -11.25
CA THR A 74 -7.17 -0.22 -12.34
C THR A 74 -6.11 -0.83 -13.26
N ASP A 75 -6.18 -0.51 -14.55
CA ASP A 75 -5.20 -0.87 -15.57
C ASP A 75 -3.97 0.06 -15.58
N ASP A 76 -3.91 1.06 -14.68
CA ASP A 76 -2.74 1.93 -14.46
C ASP A 76 -1.50 1.18 -13.94
N VAL A 77 -1.68 -0.06 -13.44
CA VAL A 77 -0.59 -0.93 -12.98
C VAL A 77 -0.61 -2.25 -13.77
N PRO A 78 0.56 -2.79 -14.17
CA PRO A 78 0.59 -4.03 -14.92
C PRO A 78 0.22 -5.24 -14.03
N PRO A 79 -0.32 -6.33 -14.62
CA PRO A 79 -0.56 -7.58 -13.89
C PRO A 79 0.68 -8.07 -13.12
N GLY A 80 0.45 -8.61 -11.92
CA GLY A 80 1.49 -9.07 -11.00
C GLY A 80 2.22 -7.94 -10.25
N THR A 81 1.90 -6.67 -10.50
CA THR A 81 2.49 -5.51 -9.84
C THR A 81 1.45 -4.72 -9.07
N LEU A 82 1.77 -4.41 -7.82
CA LEU A 82 0.92 -3.65 -6.92
C LEU A 82 1.60 -2.33 -6.58
N ALA A 83 0.80 -1.28 -6.44
CA ALA A 83 1.30 0.03 -6.07
C ALA A 83 0.48 0.63 -4.92
N MET A 84 1.15 1.34 -4.01
CA MET A 84 0.46 2.05 -2.94
C MET A 84 1.11 3.41 -2.64
N PRO A 85 0.33 4.46 -2.35
CA PRO A 85 0.87 5.74 -1.97
C PRO A 85 1.33 5.75 -0.51
N TYR A 86 2.47 6.38 -0.23
CA TYR A 86 3.08 6.38 1.11
C TYR A 86 2.62 7.53 2.02
N HIS A 87 1.63 8.32 1.59
CA HIS A 87 1.17 9.55 2.29
C HIS A 87 0.30 9.29 3.53
N PHE A 88 -0.02 8.03 3.83
CA PHE A 88 -1.09 7.66 4.76
C PHE A 88 -0.53 7.00 6.02
N ARG A 89 -0.86 7.55 7.20
CA ARG A 89 -0.41 7.05 8.50
C ARG A 89 -1.20 5.85 9.00
N GLU A 90 -2.46 5.76 8.58
CA GLU A 90 -3.42 4.71 8.88
C GLU A 90 -3.08 3.39 8.16
N ALA A 91 -2.39 3.48 7.02
CA ALA A 91 -1.91 2.34 6.25
C ALA A 91 -0.53 2.68 5.62
N PRO A 92 0.54 2.71 6.44
CA PRO A 92 1.86 3.16 6.03
C PRO A 92 2.56 2.07 5.24
N CYS A 93 2.52 2.20 3.92
CA CYS A 93 3.07 1.18 3.01
C CYS A 93 4.58 0.94 3.16
N ASN A 94 5.32 1.88 3.77
CA ASN A 94 6.74 1.69 4.11
C ASN A 94 6.96 0.59 5.17
N GLN A 95 5.92 0.12 5.86
CA GLN A 95 6.02 -1.10 6.68
C GLN A 95 6.18 -2.38 5.83
N LEU A 96 5.83 -2.31 4.54
CA LEU A 96 5.95 -3.41 3.60
C LEU A 96 7.30 -3.42 2.87
N THR A 97 8.07 -2.33 2.86
CA THR A 97 9.26 -2.20 2.01
C THR A 97 10.48 -2.95 2.56
N ASN A 98 11.46 -3.24 1.71
CA ASN A 98 12.67 -3.96 2.08
C ASN A 98 13.51 -3.13 3.09
N PRO A 99 14.02 -3.70 4.19
CA PRO A 99 14.96 -2.99 5.09
C PRO A 99 16.36 -2.78 4.49
N ALA A 100 16.65 -3.33 3.31
CA ALA A 100 17.93 -3.15 2.62
C ALA A 100 18.25 -1.69 2.32
N GLN A 101 19.53 -1.37 2.37
CA GLN A 101 20.09 -0.07 2.04
C GLN A 101 21.26 -0.27 1.09
N ASP A 102 21.47 0.70 0.21
CA ASP A 102 22.69 0.79 -0.60
C ASP A 102 23.92 0.88 0.32
N PRO A 103 24.97 0.06 0.12
CA PRO A 103 26.11 -0.01 1.03
C PRO A 103 26.94 1.27 1.11
N ILE A 104 26.88 2.14 0.10
CA ILE A 104 27.67 3.38 0.01
C ILE A 104 26.87 4.56 0.56
N SER A 105 25.74 4.85 -0.06
CA SER A 105 24.89 6.00 0.22
C SER A 105 23.96 5.81 1.42
N ARG A 106 23.77 4.57 1.89
CA ARG A 106 22.76 4.19 2.88
C ARG A 106 21.31 4.48 2.44
N MET A 107 21.10 4.74 1.14
CA MET A 107 19.76 5.00 0.61
C MET A 107 18.88 3.73 0.72
N PRO A 108 17.66 3.82 1.28
CA PRO A 108 16.81 2.66 1.47
C PRO A 108 16.13 2.20 0.18
N GLU A 109 15.89 0.89 0.07
CA GLU A 109 15.13 0.32 -1.04
C GLU A 109 13.62 0.41 -0.78
N LEU A 110 12.95 1.35 -1.46
CA LEU A 110 11.53 1.66 -1.24
C LEU A 110 10.64 1.35 -2.46
N LYS A 111 11.22 0.85 -3.56
CA LYS A 111 10.51 0.70 -4.84
C LYS A 111 10.40 -0.75 -5.29
N ALA A 112 11.24 -1.64 -4.77
CA ALA A 112 11.21 -3.06 -5.06
C ALA A 112 10.98 -3.88 -3.78
N CYS A 113 9.75 -4.34 -3.59
CA CYS A 113 9.44 -5.35 -2.58
C CYS A 113 8.56 -6.47 -3.17
N ALA A 114 8.53 -7.60 -2.47
CA ALA A 114 7.61 -8.69 -2.76
C ALA A 114 6.56 -8.77 -1.66
N VAL A 115 5.30 -8.90 -2.06
CA VAL A 115 4.14 -8.96 -1.16
C VAL A 115 3.18 -10.09 -1.54
N ALA A 116 2.33 -10.44 -0.59
CA ALA A 116 1.14 -11.25 -0.81
C ALA A 116 -0.09 -10.46 -0.37
N VAL A 117 -1.22 -10.76 -1.02
CA VAL A 117 -2.51 -10.14 -0.74
C VAL A 117 -3.49 -11.21 -0.29
N GLU A 118 -4.18 -10.92 0.81
CA GLU A 118 -5.21 -11.78 1.39
C GLU A 118 -6.54 -11.01 1.41
N PRO A 119 -7.60 -11.53 0.76
CA PRO A 119 -8.93 -10.95 0.87
C PRO A 119 -9.42 -10.99 2.33
N LEU A 120 -9.98 -9.88 2.81
CA LEU A 120 -10.75 -9.87 4.05
C LEU A 120 -12.22 -10.15 3.75
N ALA A 121 -12.96 -10.57 4.77
CA ALA A 121 -14.38 -10.85 4.63
C ALA A 121 -15.14 -9.60 4.11
N PRO A 122 -16.19 -9.79 3.29
CA PRO A 122 -16.97 -8.67 2.78
C PRO A 122 -17.49 -7.76 3.89
N GLY A 123 -17.41 -6.45 3.69
CA GLY A 123 -17.88 -5.45 4.65
C GLY A 123 -16.94 -5.18 5.83
N VAL A 124 -15.81 -5.88 5.94
CA VAL A 124 -14.80 -5.58 6.98
C VAL A 124 -14.14 -4.23 6.72
N THR A 125 -14.04 -3.41 7.76
CA THR A 125 -13.25 -2.17 7.73
C THR A 125 -11.77 -2.50 7.96
N PRO A 126 -10.85 -2.05 7.08
CA PRO A 126 -9.42 -2.27 7.30
C PRO A 126 -8.96 -1.71 8.64
N ARG A 127 -8.17 -2.49 9.38
CA ARG A 127 -7.58 -2.03 10.63
C ARG A 127 -6.54 -0.96 10.33
N THR A 128 -6.70 0.19 10.96
CA THR A 128 -5.69 1.25 10.94
C THR A 128 -4.51 0.81 11.80
N THR A 129 -3.29 1.01 11.31
CA THR A 129 -2.09 0.90 12.17
C THR A 129 -2.01 2.13 13.05
N GLU A 130 -2.82 2.18 14.10
CA GLU A 130 -2.62 3.13 15.18
C GLU A 130 -1.33 2.75 15.92
N ARG A 131 -0.28 3.55 15.76
CA ARG A 131 0.72 3.63 16.82
C ARG A 131 0.08 4.37 17.97
N HIS A 132 -0.36 3.60 18.97
CA HIS A 132 -0.69 4.08 20.31
C HIS A 132 0.45 4.99 20.82
N GLY A 133 0.10 6.26 21.09
CA GLY A 133 0.75 7.28 21.94
C GLY A 133 2.28 7.43 22.11
N ARG A 134 2.65 8.71 22.29
CA ARG A 134 3.89 9.32 22.85
C ARG A 134 4.99 9.58 21.80
N ARG A 135 5.49 10.80 21.62
CA ARG A 135 5.61 11.97 22.50
C ARG A 135 5.15 13.26 21.80
#